data_AF-A0A9P3LBX0-F1
#
_entry.id   AF-A0A9P3LBX0-F1
#
_cell.length_a   1.000
_cell.length_b   1.000
_cell.length_c   1.000
_cell.angle_alpha   90.00
_cell.angle_beta   90.00
_cell.angle_gamma   90.00
#
_symmetry.space_group_name_H-M   'P 1'
#
loop_
_entity.id
_entity.type
_entity.pdbx_description
1 polymer ?
#
loop_
_entity_poly.entity_id
_entity_poly.type
_entity_poly.pdbx_seq_one_letter_code
_entity_poly.pdbx_strand_id
1 'polypeptide(L)' 'MSSPPSSLHYGQSSFAVETHGTDERLPRRVPMACTSCRKRKVRCDGRKPGCVNCERRDVQCTYVSVADEQQGK' A
#
# COMPACT_ATOMS: atom_id res chain seq x y z
N MET A 1 51.04 -27.83 17.58
CA MET A 1 49.65 -27.77 17.07
C MET A 1 48.76 -27.21 18.16
N SER A 2 48.74 -25.88 18.29
CA SER A 2 47.86 -25.07 19.16
C SER A 2 48.22 -23.61 18.93
N SER A 3 47.40 -22.87 18.17
CA SER A 3 47.27 -21.40 18.21
C SER A 3 46.20 -21.01 17.18
N PRO A 4 44.95 -20.73 17.59
CA PRO A 4 43.97 -20.11 16.71
C PRO A 4 44.40 -18.65 16.43
N PRO A 5 44.18 -18.12 15.22
CA PRO A 5 44.50 -16.73 14.93
C PRO A 5 43.54 -15.79 15.66
N SER A 6 44.17 -14.73 16.19
CA SER A 6 43.64 -13.53 16.79
C SER A 6 42.21 -13.15 16.42
N SER A 7 41.37 -13.11 17.45
CA SER A 7 40.65 -11.91 17.88
C SER A 7 40.26 -10.90 16.80
N LEU A 8 38.93 -10.73 16.72
CA LEU A 8 38.21 -9.49 16.37
C LEU A 8 38.00 -9.21 14.88
N HIS A 9 36.95 -9.83 14.33
CA HIS A 9 36.12 -9.12 13.36
C HIS A 9 34.62 -9.40 13.55
N TYR A 10 34.11 -9.19 14.76
CA TYR A 10 32.67 -9.11 14.98
C TYR A 10 32.33 -7.80 15.67
N GLY A 11 32.43 -6.72 14.90
CA GLY A 11 32.26 -5.36 15.39
C GLY A 11 32.10 -4.34 14.28
N GLN A 12 31.58 -4.74 13.11
CA GLN A 12 31.03 -3.78 12.18
C GLN A 12 29.62 -3.46 12.66
N SER A 13 29.51 -2.48 13.56
CA SER A 13 28.25 -1.83 13.89
C SER A 13 27.69 -1.29 12.58
N SER A 14 26.83 -2.08 11.96
CA SER A 14 26.00 -1.68 10.84
C SER A 14 25.37 -0.36 11.21
N PHE A 15 25.74 0.66 10.46
CA PHE A 15 25.12 1.98 10.49
C PHE A 15 23.62 1.79 10.37
N ALA A 16 22.92 1.71 11.49
CA ALA A 16 21.50 1.96 11.54
C ALA A 16 21.37 3.46 11.33
N VAL A 17 21.52 3.87 10.06
CA VAL A 17 20.86 5.08 9.58
C VAL A 17 19.38 4.76 9.75
N GLU A 18 18.83 5.07 10.92
CA GLU A 18 17.40 5.17 11.12
C GLU A 18 16.94 6.36 10.27
N THR A 19 16.83 6.11 8.98
CA THR A 19 15.85 6.81 8.17
C THR A 19 14.50 6.40 8.72
N HIS A 20 14.02 7.15 9.70
CA HIS A 20 12.60 7.43 9.86
C HIS A 20 12.15 8.12 8.57
N GLY A 21 12.05 7.33 7.49
CA GLY A 21 11.40 7.74 6.27
C GLY A 21 9.93 7.83 6.61
N THR A 22 9.41 9.05 6.65
CA THR A 22 7.99 9.27 6.48
C THR A 22 7.57 8.44 5.27
N ASP A 23 6.56 7.60 5.50
CA ASP A 23 5.84 6.83 4.48
C ASP A 23 5.21 7.81 3.47
N GLU A 24 6.03 8.39 2.62
CA GLU A 24 5.63 9.32 1.56
C GLU A 24 6.07 8.81 0.17
N ARG A 25 6.55 7.56 0.10
CA ARG A 25 6.96 6.93 -1.17
C ARG A 25 6.32 5.59 -1.47
N LEU A 26 5.37 5.12 -0.66
CA LEU A 26 4.46 4.10 -1.14
C LEU A 26 3.24 4.82 -1.71
N PRO A 27 2.94 4.72 -3.03
CA PRO A 27 1.64 5.15 -3.53
C PRO A 27 0.64 4.37 -2.68
N ARG A 28 -0.09 5.06 -1.79
CA ARG A 28 -1.06 4.47 -0.88
C ARG A 28 -1.88 3.52 -1.72
N ARG A 29 -1.56 2.22 -1.64
CA ARG A 29 -2.19 1.22 -2.49
C ARG A 29 -3.64 1.37 -2.14
N VAL A 30 -4.45 1.88 -3.06
CA VAL A 30 -5.86 2.14 -2.77
C VAL A 30 -6.42 0.80 -2.34
N PRO A 31 -6.77 0.62 -1.05
CA PRO A 31 -7.09 -0.71 -0.54
C PRO A 31 -8.42 -1.20 -1.12
N MET A 32 -9.20 -0.30 -1.72
CA MET A 32 -10.51 -0.57 -2.26
C MET A 32 -10.71 0.12 -3.61
N ALA A 33 -11.02 -0.69 -4.63
CA ALA A 33 -11.64 -0.20 -5.85
C ALA A 33 -13.02 0.39 -5.54
N CYS A 34 -13.40 1.47 -6.23
CA CYS A 34 -14.75 2.03 -6.13
C CYS A 34 -15.81 1.01 -6.55
N THR A 35 -17.08 1.23 -6.15
CA THR A 35 -18.23 0.37 -6.45
C THR A 35 -18.36 0.09 -7.95
N SER A 36 -18.23 1.13 -8.77
CA SER A 36 -18.29 1.06 -10.23
C SER A 36 -17.20 0.14 -10.80
N CYS A 37 -15.96 0.24 -10.32
CA CYS A 37 -14.87 -0.63 -10.77
C CYS A 37 -14.98 -2.05 -10.21
N ARG A 38 -15.48 -2.23 -8.97
CA ARG A 38 -15.77 -3.55 -8.38
C ARG A 38 -16.83 -4.29 -9.20
N LYS A 39 -17.97 -3.66 -9.47
CA LYS A 39 -19.05 -4.24 -10.29
C LYS A 39 -18.56 -4.66 -11.68
N ARG A 40 -17.67 -3.86 -12.27
CA ARG A 40 -17.08 -4.13 -13.59
C ARG A 40 -15.83 -5.03 -13.56
N LYS A 41 -15.35 -5.42 -12.38
CA LYS A 41 -14.13 -6.23 -12.18
C LYS A 41 -12.89 -5.65 -12.90
N VAL A 42 -12.75 -4.32 -12.90
CA VAL A 42 -11.61 -3.62 -13.51
C VAL A 42 -10.72 -3.00 -12.43
N ARG A 43 -9.45 -2.74 -12.76
CA ARG A 43 -8.55 -1.99 -11.88
C ARG A 43 -9.10 -0.58 -11.64
N CYS A 44 -8.99 -0.12 -10.40
CA CYS A 44 -9.39 1.22 -9.99
C CYS A 44 -8.16 1.99 -9.53
N ASP A 45 -7.98 3.19 -10.10
CA ASP A 45 -6.84 4.05 -9.81
C ASP A 45 -6.97 4.84 -8.50
N GLY A 46 -8.14 4.79 -7.83
CA GLY A 46 -8.31 5.40 -6.52
C GLY A 46 -8.29 6.92 -6.46
N ARG A 47 -8.22 7.60 -7.61
CA ARG A 47 -8.14 9.06 -7.67
C ARG A 47 -9.43 9.71 -7.12
N LYS A 48 -9.27 10.90 -6.54
CA LYS A 48 -10.35 11.79 -6.09
C LYS A 48 -10.35 13.04 -6.99
N PRO A 49 -11.51 13.58 -7.39
CA PRO A 49 -12.87 13.23 -6.95
C PRO A 49 -13.46 11.95 -7.57
N GLY A 50 -12.90 11.48 -8.69
CA GLY A 50 -13.31 10.23 -9.35
C GLY A 50 -12.14 9.42 -9.87
N CYS A 51 -12.34 8.11 -10.03
CA CYS A 51 -11.36 7.24 -10.66
C CYS A 51 -11.26 7.54 -12.17
N VAL A 52 -10.09 7.35 -12.82
CA VAL A 52 -9.92 7.64 -14.26
C VAL A 52 -10.97 6.92 -15.13
N ASN A 53 -11.26 5.67 -14.80
CA ASN A 53 -12.26 4.88 -15.52
C ASN A 53 -13.71 5.33 -15.27
N CYS A 54 -13.95 6.06 -14.19
CA CYS A 54 -15.22 6.64 -13.82
C CYS A 54 -15.39 7.99 -14.51
N GLU A 55 -14.36 8.84 -14.46
CA GLU A 55 -14.29 10.14 -15.14
C GLU A 55 -14.44 9.99 -16.66
N ARG A 56 -13.71 9.06 -17.28
CA ARG A 56 -13.80 8.80 -18.73
C ARG A 56 -15.18 8.32 -19.20
N ARG A 57 -15.98 7.78 -18.29
CA ARG A 57 -17.31 7.24 -18.60
C ARG A 57 -18.43 8.16 -18.12
N ASP A 58 -18.09 9.26 -17.46
CA ASP A 58 -19.04 10.18 -16.86
C ASP A 58 -20.04 9.47 -15.93
N VAL A 59 -19.53 8.58 -15.08
CA VAL A 59 -20.34 7.82 -14.12
C VAL A 59 -19.97 8.14 -12.68
N GLN A 60 -20.94 7.94 -11.78
CA GLN A 60 -20.72 8.11 -10.35
C GLN A 60 -19.60 7.19 -9.83
N CYS A 61 -18.60 7.81 -9.20
CA CYS A 61 -17.52 7.11 -8.51
C CYS A 61 -17.81 7.11 -7.00
N THR A 62 -18.26 5.99 -6.46
CA THR A 62 -18.54 5.84 -5.03
C THR A 62 -17.60 4.83 -4.40
N TYR A 63 -17.00 5.18 -3.26
CA TYR A 63 -16.23 4.24 -2.44
C TYR A 63 -17.07 3.92 -1.20
N VAL A 64 -17.82 2.82 -1.23
CA VAL A 64 -18.55 2.34 -0.03
C VAL A 64 -17.60 1.56 0.87
N SER A 65 -17.53 1.93 2.14
CA SER A 65 -16.90 1.13 3.18
C SER A 65 -17.80 -0.07 3.51
N VAL A 66 -17.21 -1.22 3.81
CA VAL A 66 -17.91 -2.49 4.11
C VAL A 66 -18.82 -2.45 5.35
N ALA A 67 -18.99 -1.28 5.97
CA ALA A 67 -19.90 -1.05 7.10
C ALA A 67 -21.38 -0.96 6.69
N ASP A 68 -21.67 -0.71 5.42
CA ASP A 68 -23.04 -0.48 4.94
C ASP A 68 -23.70 -1.71 4.29
N GLU A 69 -22.97 -2.82 4.14
CA GLU A 69 -23.41 -4.02 3.40
C GLU A 69 -23.55 -5.28 4.29
N GLN A 70 -23.93 -5.11 5.56
CA GLN A 70 -24.50 -6.17 6.41
C GLN A 70 -25.91 -5.78 6.87
N GLN A 71 -26.82 -5.54 5.92
CA GLN A 71 -28.26 -5.56 6.20
C GLN A 71 -28.91 -6.65 5.35
N GLY A 72 -29.37 -7.70 6.04
CA GLY A 72 -30.30 -8.66 5.48
C GLY A 72 -29.75 -10.07 5.31
N LYS A 73 -29.71 -10.84 6.40
CA LYS A 73 -30.14 -12.23 6.35
C LYS A 73 -31.02 -12.52 7.57
#